data_AF-A0A524KAR1-F1
#
_entry.id   AF-A0A524KAR1-F1
#
_cell.length_a   1.000
_cell.length_b   1.000
_cell.length_c   1.000
_cell.angle_alpha   90.00
_cell.angle_beta   90.00
_cell.angle_gamma   90.00
#
_symmetry.space_group_name_H-M   'P 1'
#
loop_
_entity.id
_entity.type
_entity.pdbx_description
1 polymer ?
#
loop_
_entity_poly.entity_id
_entity_poly.type
_entity_poly.pdbx_seq_one_letter_code
_entity_poly.pdbx_strand_id
1 'polypeptide(L)'
;MNHPVQTIRHSLSHVMAEAVVKLYPGTRVAIGPAIDDGFYYDFQLPAPIQPADFPAIEKEMRRIISANAPFKRSEVSKAEAKAMFADEPFKLELIDGLEDGTISVYEQGVFRDLCRGPHVDSTRDLRPDSFKLRSVAGAYWRGDEKRPMLTRIYAYAFGSKAELEAHLKMLEEAERRDNRKLGKELGLFSVHEEAGPGLIYWHPKGGRFRVELENWWRDEHYKNGYEILFSPHIGKSWLWETSGHLGFYKENMYSPMKVDEDDYYIKPMNCPFHIMMYKNDTHSYRDLPLRWAELGTVYRYERSGVLHGLMRVRGFTQDDAHIICTPEQVEDEIAEVLRFSLSMWKTLGFKEIKAYLATKPEGSVGETSRWDQALESLR
;
A
#
# COMPACT_ATOMS: atom_id res chain seq x y z
N MET A 1 27.81 -14.59 -15.68
CA MET A 1 27.92 -14.77 -14.21
C MET A 1 26.57 -14.41 -13.58
N ASN A 2 26.16 -15.02 -12.47
CA ASN A 2 24.87 -14.71 -11.82
C ASN A 2 25.05 -13.53 -10.84
N HIS A 3 24.90 -12.31 -11.34
CA HIS A 3 24.81 -11.14 -10.46
C HIS A 3 23.47 -11.13 -9.70
N PRO A 4 23.40 -10.59 -8.47
CA PRO A 4 22.14 -10.37 -7.77
C PRO A 4 21.19 -9.52 -8.62
N VAL A 5 19.88 -9.81 -8.56
CA VAL A 5 18.87 -9.09 -9.36
C VAL A 5 18.86 -7.59 -9.09
N GLN A 6 19.16 -7.18 -7.85
CA GLN A 6 19.26 -5.76 -7.50
C GLN A 6 20.44 -5.07 -8.21
N THR A 7 21.57 -5.75 -8.35
CA THR A 7 22.72 -5.27 -9.14
C THR A 7 22.38 -5.15 -10.62
N ILE A 8 21.63 -6.11 -11.16
CA ILE A 8 21.13 -6.08 -12.56
C ILE A 8 20.21 -4.87 -12.76
N ARG A 9 19.24 -4.66 -11.86
CA ARG A 9 18.29 -3.53 -11.90
C ARG A 9 19.00 -2.19 -11.82
N HIS A 10 19.96 -2.06 -10.91
CA HIS A 10 20.73 -0.83 -10.76
C HIS A 10 21.62 -0.55 -11.98
N SER A 11 22.20 -1.59 -12.58
CA SER A 11 22.96 -1.43 -13.83
C SER A 11 22.07 -1.06 -15.02
N LEU A 12 20.86 -1.64 -15.10
CA LEU A 12 19.88 -1.25 -16.11
C LEU A 12 19.38 0.19 -15.92
N SER A 13 19.33 0.72 -14.68
CA SER A 13 18.96 2.12 -14.46
C SER A 13 19.97 3.08 -15.08
N HIS A 14 21.28 2.79 -14.99
CA HIS A 14 22.29 3.57 -15.70
C HIS A 14 22.19 3.41 -17.21
N VAL A 15 21.93 2.20 -17.72
CA VAL A 15 21.70 1.99 -19.16
C VAL A 15 20.52 2.80 -19.67
N MET A 16 19.44 2.91 -18.88
CA MET A 16 18.31 3.78 -19.20
C MET A 16 18.72 5.26 -19.17
N ALA A 17 19.50 5.70 -18.18
CA ALA A 17 19.97 7.07 -18.11
C ALA A 17 20.85 7.45 -19.31
N GLU A 18 21.78 6.60 -19.71
CA GLU A 18 22.59 6.79 -20.92
C GLU A 18 21.71 6.88 -22.18
N ALA A 19 20.72 5.99 -22.31
CA ALA A 19 19.79 6.02 -23.44
C ALA A 19 19.00 7.34 -23.50
N VAL A 20 18.47 7.80 -22.36
CA VAL A 20 17.68 9.04 -22.28
C VAL A 20 18.56 10.26 -22.56
N VAL A 21 19.73 10.39 -21.93
CA VAL A 21 20.64 11.52 -22.16
C VAL A 21 21.05 11.62 -23.63
N LYS A 22 21.25 10.47 -24.29
CA LYS A 22 21.59 10.43 -25.70
C LYS A 22 20.42 10.81 -26.62
N LEU A 23 19.21 10.33 -26.35
CA LEU A 23 18.03 10.61 -27.16
C LEU A 23 17.48 12.03 -26.93
N TYR A 24 17.72 12.60 -25.75
CA TYR A 24 17.23 13.91 -25.33
C TYR A 24 18.41 14.80 -24.86
N PRO A 25 19.21 15.36 -25.79
CA PRO A 25 20.35 16.22 -25.45
C PRO A 25 19.93 17.42 -24.59
N GLY A 26 20.68 17.69 -23.53
CA GLY A 26 20.34 18.72 -22.52
C GLY A 26 19.60 18.18 -21.30
N THR A 27 19.33 16.87 -21.24
CA THR A 27 18.84 16.21 -20.04
C THR A 27 19.83 16.31 -18.89
N ARG A 28 19.34 16.65 -17.68
CA ARG A 28 20.08 16.52 -16.43
C ARG A 28 19.58 15.32 -15.63
N VAL A 29 20.49 14.58 -15.01
CA VAL A 29 20.19 13.34 -14.30
C VAL A 29 20.23 13.56 -12.79
N ALA A 30 19.28 12.97 -12.06
CA ALA A 30 19.18 13.10 -10.61
C ALA A 30 19.49 11.79 -9.87
N ILE A 31 18.50 10.94 -9.62
CA ILE A 31 18.66 9.67 -8.87
C ILE A 31 18.00 8.52 -9.61
N GLY A 32 18.59 7.33 -9.54
CA GLY A 32 18.05 6.13 -10.18
C GLY A 32 18.29 4.82 -9.43
N PRO A 33 17.61 4.61 -8.28
CA PRO A 33 17.76 3.41 -7.49
C PRO A 33 17.03 2.21 -8.11
N ALA A 34 17.48 1.01 -7.73
CA ALA A 34 16.70 -0.22 -7.91
C ALA A 34 15.55 -0.28 -6.89
N ILE A 35 14.45 -0.92 -7.27
CA ILE A 35 13.25 -1.18 -6.46
C ILE A 35 12.82 -2.64 -6.59
N ASP A 36 11.77 -3.05 -5.87
CA ASP A 36 11.36 -4.45 -5.70
C ASP A 36 11.03 -5.19 -7.00
N ASP A 37 10.46 -4.51 -8.00
CA ASP A 37 10.06 -5.07 -9.29
C ASP A 37 10.87 -4.51 -10.49
N GLY A 38 11.86 -3.65 -10.23
CA GLY A 38 12.64 -3.01 -11.29
C GLY A 38 13.49 -1.84 -10.81
N PHE A 39 13.36 -0.68 -11.46
CA PHE A 39 14.08 0.55 -11.11
C PHE A 39 13.33 1.78 -11.61
N TYR A 40 13.77 2.95 -11.19
CA TYR A 40 13.40 4.21 -11.84
C TYR A 40 14.62 5.09 -12.04
N TYR A 41 14.46 6.18 -12.78
CA TYR A 41 15.44 7.26 -12.84
C TYR A 41 14.73 8.61 -13.01
N ASP A 42 15.19 9.61 -12.27
CA ASP A 42 14.69 10.99 -12.28
C ASP A 42 15.51 11.87 -13.22
N PHE A 43 14.81 12.58 -14.10
CA PHE A 43 15.38 13.44 -15.12
C PHE A 43 14.78 14.85 -15.07
N GLN A 44 15.62 15.85 -15.27
CA GLN A 44 15.16 17.15 -15.77
C GLN A 44 15.33 17.13 -17.29
N LEU A 45 14.21 17.06 -18.00
CA LEU A 45 14.20 16.89 -19.45
C LEU A 45 13.98 18.24 -20.15
N PRO A 46 14.61 18.46 -21.32
CA PRO A 46 14.32 19.63 -22.16
C PRO A 46 12.94 19.54 -22.83
N ALA A 47 12.44 18.32 -23.03
CA ALA A 47 11.13 18.02 -23.60
C ALA A 47 10.47 16.86 -22.84
N PRO A 48 9.14 16.85 -22.65
CA PRO A 48 8.46 15.79 -21.92
C PRO A 48 8.57 14.45 -22.65
N ILE A 49 8.83 13.38 -21.90
CA ILE A 49 8.75 12.00 -22.39
C ILE A 49 7.35 11.46 -22.12
N GLN A 50 6.76 10.80 -23.12
CA GLN A 50 5.47 10.15 -23.04
C GLN A 50 5.62 8.62 -23.19
N PRO A 51 4.63 7.81 -22.79
CA PRO A 51 4.67 6.36 -22.98
C PRO A 51 4.89 5.93 -24.44
N ALA A 52 4.50 6.75 -25.42
CA ALA A 52 4.73 6.51 -26.84
C ALA A 52 6.21 6.54 -27.24
N ASP A 53 7.08 7.18 -26.43
CA ASP A 53 8.53 7.26 -26.67
C ASP A 53 9.28 6.03 -26.13
N PHE A 54 8.65 5.25 -25.24
CA PHE A 54 9.28 4.10 -24.60
C PHE A 54 9.90 3.09 -25.58
N PRO A 55 9.27 2.73 -26.72
CA PRO A 55 9.88 1.82 -27.69
C PRO A 55 11.23 2.33 -28.23
N ALA A 56 11.39 3.65 -28.40
CA ALA A 56 12.65 4.23 -28.87
C ALA A 56 13.73 4.17 -27.79
N ILE A 57 13.38 4.49 -26.54
CA ILE A 57 14.30 4.42 -25.39
C ILE A 57 14.73 2.96 -25.16
N GLU A 58 13.80 2.00 -25.12
CA GLU A 58 14.13 0.58 -24.94
C GLU A 58 15.01 0.06 -26.08
N LYS A 59 14.77 0.47 -27.32
CA LYS A 59 15.62 0.11 -28.46
C LYS A 59 17.05 0.62 -28.26
N GLU A 60 17.21 1.85 -27.78
CA GLU A 60 18.52 2.41 -27.49
C GLU A 60 19.22 1.72 -26.31
N MET A 61 18.48 1.38 -25.25
CA MET A 61 18.99 0.57 -24.14
C MET A 61 19.53 -0.78 -24.63
N ARG A 62 18.79 -1.48 -25.52
CA ARG A 62 19.26 -2.75 -26.13
C ARG A 62 20.52 -2.55 -26.98
N ARG A 63 20.64 -1.41 -27.66
CA ARG A 63 21.84 -1.04 -28.43
C ARG A 63 23.05 -0.82 -27.51
N ILE A 64 22.86 -0.15 -26.38
CA ILE A 64 23.89 0.07 -25.36
C ILE A 64 24.34 -1.27 -24.76
N ILE A 65 23.41 -2.16 -24.40
CA ILE A 65 23.71 -3.51 -23.92
C ILE A 65 24.56 -4.29 -24.92
N SER A 66 24.21 -4.20 -26.20
CA SER A 66 24.95 -4.88 -27.28
C SER A 66 26.36 -4.33 -27.52
N ALA A 67 26.64 -3.11 -27.05
CA ALA A 67 27.96 -2.49 -27.19
C ALA A 67 29.01 -3.09 -26.23
N ASN A 68 28.59 -3.85 -25.21
CA ASN A 68 29.48 -4.53 -24.26
C ASN A 68 30.50 -3.58 -23.59
N ALA A 69 30.05 -2.37 -23.24
CA ALA A 69 30.85 -1.45 -22.44
C ALA A 69 31.03 -1.98 -21.01
N PRO A 70 32.24 -1.93 -20.43
CA PRO A 70 32.49 -2.27 -19.04
C PRO A 70 31.95 -1.17 -18.11
N PHE A 71 31.51 -1.55 -16.90
CA PHE A 71 31.22 -0.61 -15.82
C PHE A 71 32.51 -0.35 -15.04
N LYS A 72 33.10 0.84 -15.20
CA LYS A 72 34.35 1.21 -14.54
C LYS A 72 34.06 2.05 -13.31
N ARG A 73 34.41 1.54 -12.13
CA ARG A 73 34.37 2.30 -10.88
C ARG A 73 35.68 3.05 -10.69
N SER A 74 35.60 4.34 -10.37
CA SER A 74 36.71 5.13 -9.84
C SER A 74 36.32 5.76 -8.51
N GLU A 75 37.30 5.87 -7.61
CA GLU A 75 37.20 6.71 -6.41
C GLU A 75 37.82 8.05 -6.75
N VAL A 76 37.13 9.12 -6.39
CA VAL A 76 37.53 10.49 -6.74
C VAL A 76 37.39 11.38 -5.52
N SER A 77 38.22 12.42 -5.44
CA SER A 77 38.05 13.44 -4.42
C SER A 77 36.77 14.24 -4.65
N LYS A 78 36.28 14.90 -3.61
CA LYS A 78 35.12 15.81 -3.69
C LYS A 78 35.36 16.94 -4.71
N ALA A 79 36.58 17.45 -4.81
CA ALA A 79 36.94 18.48 -5.78
C ALA A 79 36.87 17.96 -7.23
N GLU A 80 37.42 16.77 -7.50
CA GLU A 80 37.34 16.13 -8.81
C GLU A 80 35.90 15.80 -9.19
N ALA A 81 35.11 15.26 -8.26
CA ALA A 81 33.70 14.98 -8.48
C ALA A 81 32.92 16.24 -8.88
N LYS A 82 33.13 17.35 -8.15
CA LYS A 82 32.49 18.64 -8.50
C LYS A 82 32.90 19.13 -9.89
N ALA A 83 34.16 18.96 -10.28
CA ALA A 83 34.62 19.32 -11.61
C ALA A 83 33.99 18.42 -12.70
N MET A 84 33.89 17.11 -12.44
CA MET A 84 33.30 16.14 -13.38
C MET A 84 31.80 16.36 -13.60
N PHE A 85 31.07 16.81 -12.58
CA PHE A 85 29.62 17.01 -12.60
C PHE A 85 29.22 18.49 -12.58
N ALA A 86 30.10 19.40 -13.05
CA ALA A 86 29.87 20.85 -13.01
C ALA A 86 28.57 21.29 -13.69
N ASP A 87 28.15 20.57 -14.73
CA ASP A 87 26.91 20.82 -15.48
C ASP A 87 25.68 20.07 -14.94
N GLU A 88 25.83 19.24 -13.89
CA GLU A 88 24.78 18.40 -13.33
C GLU A 88 24.36 18.91 -11.93
N PRO A 89 23.42 19.87 -11.83
CA PRO A 89 23.12 20.58 -10.58
C PRO A 89 22.66 19.65 -9.45
N PHE A 90 21.89 18.60 -9.79
CA PHE A 90 21.42 17.63 -8.81
C PHE A 90 22.57 16.79 -8.24
N LYS A 91 23.55 16.44 -9.07
CA LYS A 91 24.73 15.68 -8.65
C LYS A 91 25.66 16.54 -7.79
N LEU A 92 25.83 17.81 -8.11
CA LEU A 92 26.59 18.75 -7.28
C LEU A 92 26.03 18.84 -5.85
N GLU A 93 24.71 18.95 -5.71
CA GLU A 93 24.07 18.98 -4.40
C GLU A 93 24.24 17.66 -3.63
N LEU A 94 24.21 16.51 -4.31
CA LEU A 94 24.50 15.23 -3.68
C LEU A 94 25.95 15.17 -3.20
N ILE A 95 26.91 15.61 -4.03
CA ILE A 95 28.33 15.67 -3.69
C ILE A 95 28.58 16.58 -2.48
N ASP A 96 27.87 17.71 -2.39
CA ASP A 96 27.98 18.62 -1.24
C ASP A 96 27.66 17.95 0.09
N GLY A 97 26.70 17.01 0.10
CA GLY A 97 26.34 16.22 1.27
C GLY A 97 27.25 15.02 1.56
N LEU A 98 28.27 14.74 0.73
CA LEU A 98 29.18 13.60 0.90
C LEU A 98 30.52 14.03 1.50
N GLU A 99 31.13 13.14 2.30
CA GLU A 99 32.48 13.29 2.81
C GLU A 99 33.51 12.82 1.79
N ASP A 100 34.69 13.44 1.82
CA ASP A 100 35.79 13.05 0.93
C ASP A 100 36.25 11.60 1.23
N GLY A 101 36.70 10.89 0.20
CA GLY A 101 37.02 9.45 0.31
C GLY A 101 35.82 8.50 0.34
N THR A 102 34.59 9.00 0.34
CA THR A 102 33.36 8.18 0.22
C THR A 102 32.71 8.25 -1.16
N ILE A 103 33.32 9.02 -2.07
CA ILE A 103 32.77 9.36 -3.38
C ILE A 103 33.31 8.42 -4.43
N SER A 104 32.39 7.77 -5.16
CA SER A 104 32.71 6.96 -6.32
C SER A 104 31.88 7.35 -7.54
N VAL A 105 32.49 7.16 -8.69
CA VAL A 105 31.89 7.38 -10.00
C VAL A 105 31.92 6.08 -10.77
N TYR A 106 30.83 5.80 -11.49
CA TYR A 106 30.76 4.71 -12.45
C TYR A 106 30.68 5.28 -13.86
N GLU A 107 31.53 4.77 -14.74
CA GLU A 107 31.52 5.09 -16.16
C GLU A 107 31.12 3.86 -16.97
N GLN A 108 30.27 4.06 -17.97
CA GLN A 108 29.88 3.05 -18.95
C GLN A 108 29.67 3.74 -20.31
N GLY A 109 30.32 3.23 -21.35
CA GLY A 109 30.22 3.85 -22.68
C GLY A 109 30.60 5.33 -22.65
N VAL A 110 29.62 6.20 -22.93
CA VAL A 110 29.79 7.67 -22.88
C VAL A 110 29.17 8.31 -21.63
N PHE A 111 28.49 7.52 -20.81
CA PHE A 111 27.78 7.97 -19.63
C PHE A 111 28.64 7.79 -18.37
N ARG A 112 28.53 8.74 -17.46
CA ARG A 112 29.15 8.69 -16.14
C ARG A 112 28.13 9.09 -15.09
N ASP A 113 28.21 8.47 -13.92
CA ASP A 113 27.27 8.75 -12.84
C ASP A 113 27.91 8.69 -11.45
N LEU A 114 27.44 9.55 -10.57
CA LEU A 114 27.76 9.54 -9.15
C LEU A 114 27.00 8.40 -8.49
N CYS A 115 27.71 7.31 -8.18
CA CYS A 115 27.08 6.08 -7.75
C CYS A 115 28.03 5.25 -6.87
N ARG A 116 27.48 4.61 -5.83
CA ARG A 116 28.23 3.67 -4.96
C ARG A 116 28.29 2.26 -5.52
N GLY A 117 27.33 1.87 -6.35
CA GLY A 117 27.16 0.51 -6.87
C GLY A 117 26.67 -0.47 -5.80
N PRO A 118 26.89 -1.80 -5.99
CA PRO A 118 27.66 -2.40 -7.08
C PRO A 118 26.92 -2.41 -8.43
N HIS A 119 27.69 -2.53 -9.52
CA HIS A 119 27.20 -2.80 -10.88
C HIS A 119 27.67 -4.18 -11.37
N VAL A 120 27.08 -4.66 -12.47
CA VAL A 120 27.61 -5.82 -13.21
C VAL A 120 28.94 -5.46 -13.87
N ASP A 121 29.73 -6.45 -14.29
CA ASP A 121 31.07 -6.19 -14.84
C ASP A 121 30.99 -5.46 -16.20
N SER A 122 30.04 -5.87 -17.05
CA SER A 122 29.81 -5.29 -18.37
C SER A 122 28.33 -5.21 -18.71
N THR A 123 27.99 -4.30 -19.61
CA THR A 123 26.63 -4.20 -20.15
C THR A 123 26.18 -5.48 -20.85
N ARG A 124 27.08 -6.37 -21.29
CA ARG A 124 26.76 -7.69 -21.85
C ARG A 124 26.23 -8.68 -20.81
N ASP A 125 26.52 -8.47 -19.53
CA ASP A 125 25.97 -9.29 -18.44
C ASP A 125 24.49 -8.98 -18.17
N LEU A 126 23.94 -7.94 -18.80
CA LEU A 126 22.53 -7.60 -18.78
C LEU A 126 21.80 -8.28 -19.93
N ARG A 127 20.60 -8.79 -19.67
CA ARG A 127 19.77 -9.41 -20.70
C ARG A 127 18.90 -8.35 -21.38
N PRO A 128 18.97 -8.19 -22.72
CA PRO A 128 18.23 -7.15 -23.45
C PRO A 128 16.70 -7.36 -23.48
N ASP A 129 16.25 -8.52 -23.04
CA ASP A 129 14.85 -8.97 -23.02
C ASP A 129 14.30 -9.15 -21.60
N SER A 130 15.03 -8.71 -20.57
CA SER A 130 14.61 -8.84 -19.17
C SER A 130 14.15 -7.52 -18.53
N PHE A 131 13.87 -6.50 -19.33
CA PHE A 131 13.29 -5.23 -18.87
C PHE A 131 12.18 -4.69 -19.78
N LYS A 132 11.32 -3.83 -19.22
CA LYS A 132 10.28 -3.09 -19.94
C LYS A 132 9.98 -1.76 -19.26
N LEU A 133 9.94 -0.65 -20.01
CA LEU A 133 9.53 0.64 -19.46
C LEU A 133 8.04 0.61 -19.10
N ARG A 134 7.71 1.15 -17.92
CA ARG A 134 6.41 1.00 -17.26
C ARG A 134 5.59 2.28 -17.33
N SER A 135 6.11 3.38 -16.80
CA SER A 135 5.33 4.60 -16.60
C SER A 135 6.22 5.83 -16.41
N VAL A 136 5.65 6.99 -16.69
CA VAL A 136 6.24 8.30 -16.36
C VAL A 136 5.45 8.91 -15.20
N ALA A 137 6.14 9.50 -14.23
CA ALA A 137 5.54 10.22 -13.11
C ALA A 137 6.29 11.54 -12.84
N GLY A 138 5.63 12.49 -12.19
CA GLY A 138 6.30 13.67 -11.63
C GLY A 138 6.87 13.37 -10.26
N ALA A 139 8.09 13.82 -9.98
CA ALA A 139 8.70 13.72 -8.65
C ALA A 139 9.40 15.03 -8.30
N TYR A 140 9.08 15.59 -7.13
CA TYR A 140 9.79 16.77 -6.64
C TYR A 140 11.16 16.39 -6.09
N TRP A 141 12.18 17.18 -6.41
CA TRP A 141 13.52 16.93 -5.91
C TRP A 141 13.56 16.94 -4.36
N ARG A 142 14.14 15.88 -3.76
CA ARG A 142 14.10 15.59 -2.32
C ARG A 142 12.69 15.51 -1.70
N GLY A 143 11.64 15.35 -2.50
CA GLY A 143 10.26 15.30 -2.02
C GLY A 143 9.69 16.65 -1.56
N ASP A 144 10.34 17.76 -1.89
CA ASP A 144 9.89 19.11 -1.52
C ASP A 144 9.23 19.81 -2.72
N GLU A 145 7.92 20.05 -2.61
CA GLU A 145 7.07 20.65 -3.66
C GLU A 145 7.53 22.05 -4.10
N LYS A 146 8.36 22.73 -3.31
CA LYS A 146 8.95 24.03 -3.68
C LYS A 146 10.16 23.91 -4.59
N ARG A 147 10.64 22.70 -4.84
CA ARG A 147 11.84 22.42 -5.64
C ARG A 147 11.45 22.00 -7.06
N PRO A 148 12.41 21.99 -8.01
CA PRO A 148 12.11 21.59 -9.39
C PRO A 148 11.41 20.23 -9.46
N MET A 149 10.34 20.18 -10.24
CA MET A 149 9.67 18.93 -10.58
C MET A 149 10.49 18.20 -11.64
N LEU A 150 10.84 16.95 -11.34
CA LEU A 150 11.56 16.05 -12.22
C LEU A 150 10.58 15.06 -12.86
N THR A 151 11.00 14.52 -13.99
CA THR A 151 10.32 13.42 -14.69
C THR A 151 10.94 12.10 -14.27
N ARG A 152 10.18 11.27 -13.57
CA ARG A 152 10.56 9.92 -13.15
C ARG A 152 10.11 8.90 -14.18
N ILE A 153 11.04 8.12 -14.73
CA ILE A 153 10.73 7.00 -15.61
C ILE A 153 10.91 5.70 -14.83
N TYR A 154 9.86 4.89 -14.76
CA TYR A 154 9.88 3.56 -14.15
C TYR A 154 10.09 2.47 -15.19
N ALA A 155 10.80 1.41 -14.80
CA ALA A 155 10.99 0.21 -15.60
C ALA A 155 10.87 -1.04 -14.74
N TYR A 156 10.26 -2.09 -15.29
CA TYR A 156 10.37 -3.44 -14.76
C TYR A 156 11.70 -4.05 -15.18
N ALA A 157 12.34 -4.81 -14.29
CA ALA A 157 13.56 -5.54 -14.63
C ALA A 157 13.75 -6.79 -13.76
N PHE A 158 14.09 -7.90 -14.42
CA PHE A 158 14.23 -9.22 -13.82
C PHE A 158 15.53 -9.90 -14.27
N GLY A 159 15.89 -11.01 -13.62
CA GLY A 159 17.07 -11.81 -13.98
C GLY A 159 16.91 -12.56 -15.30
N SER A 160 15.67 -12.73 -15.77
CA SER A 160 15.36 -13.42 -17.01
C SER A 160 14.11 -12.87 -17.72
N LYS A 161 14.03 -13.15 -19.04
CA LYS A 161 12.83 -12.89 -19.85
C LYS A 161 11.59 -13.61 -19.31
N ALA A 162 11.74 -14.87 -18.88
CA ALA A 162 10.64 -15.67 -18.36
C ALA A 162 10.03 -15.05 -17.09
N GLU A 163 10.85 -14.52 -16.18
CA GLU A 163 10.38 -13.81 -14.99
C GLU A 163 9.65 -12.50 -15.35
N LEU A 164 10.18 -11.74 -16.30
CA LEU A 164 9.50 -10.53 -16.80
C LEU A 164 8.14 -10.87 -17.40
N GLU A 165 8.06 -11.86 -18.28
CA GLU A 165 6.81 -12.29 -18.90
C GLU A 165 5.82 -12.81 -17.85
N ALA A 166 6.28 -13.59 -16.87
CA ALA A 166 5.45 -14.04 -15.76
C ALA A 166 4.90 -12.87 -14.93
N HIS A 167 5.72 -11.86 -14.64
CA HIS A 167 5.30 -10.66 -13.93
C HIS A 167 4.27 -9.86 -14.73
N LEU A 168 4.53 -9.62 -16.03
CA LEU A 168 3.61 -8.90 -16.91
C LEU A 168 2.27 -9.64 -17.04
N LYS A 169 2.29 -10.97 -17.15
CA LYS A 169 1.07 -11.79 -17.17
C LYS A 169 0.31 -11.73 -15.85
N MET A 170 1.00 -11.70 -14.72
CA MET A 170 0.37 -11.53 -13.40
C MET A 170 -0.33 -10.18 -13.30
N LEU A 171 0.28 -9.10 -13.78
CA LEU A 171 -0.33 -7.77 -13.81
C LEU A 171 -1.57 -7.72 -14.71
N GLU A 172 -1.51 -8.34 -15.89
CA GLU A 172 -2.66 -8.45 -16.80
C GLU A 172 -3.82 -9.23 -16.15
N GLU A 173 -3.51 -10.34 -15.49
CA GLU A 173 -4.48 -11.12 -14.73
C GLU A 173 -5.08 -10.33 -13.55
N ALA A 174 -4.26 -9.53 -12.86
CA ALA A 174 -4.71 -8.67 -11.77
C ALA A 174 -5.64 -7.57 -12.28
N GLU A 175 -5.30 -6.90 -13.38
CA GLU A 175 -6.14 -5.88 -14.01
C GLU A 175 -7.48 -6.46 -14.51
N ARG A 176 -7.45 -7.67 -15.10
CA ARG A 176 -8.67 -8.37 -15.52
C ARG A 176 -9.60 -8.68 -14.35
N ARG A 177 -9.06 -8.86 -13.15
CA ARG A 177 -9.78 -9.21 -11.93
C ARG A 177 -10.01 -8.01 -11.00
N ASP A 178 -9.69 -6.80 -11.45
CA ASP A 178 -9.88 -5.59 -10.66
C ASP A 178 -11.37 -5.35 -10.40
N ASN A 179 -11.74 -5.26 -9.13
CA ASN A 179 -13.13 -5.06 -8.70
C ASN A 179 -13.76 -3.79 -9.27
N ARG A 180 -12.97 -2.75 -9.60
CA ARG A 180 -13.45 -1.50 -10.19
C ARG A 180 -13.86 -1.70 -11.64
N LYS A 181 -13.06 -2.47 -12.38
CA LYS A 181 -13.33 -2.83 -13.77
C LYS A 181 -14.54 -3.75 -13.84
N LEU A 182 -14.51 -4.86 -13.11
CA LEU A 182 -15.60 -5.82 -13.06
C LEU A 182 -16.88 -5.24 -12.50
N GLY A 183 -16.80 -4.40 -11.46
CA GLY A 183 -17.94 -3.73 -10.85
C GLY A 183 -18.72 -2.89 -11.86
N LYS A 184 -18.00 -2.16 -12.72
CA LYS A 184 -18.58 -1.38 -13.81
C LYS A 184 -19.12 -2.26 -14.93
N GLU A 185 -18.31 -3.20 -15.45
CA GLU A 185 -18.68 -4.07 -16.57
C GLU A 185 -19.91 -4.94 -16.27
N LEU A 186 -20.02 -5.42 -15.02
CA LEU A 186 -21.13 -6.28 -14.59
C LEU A 186 -22.33 -5.48 -14.05
N GLY A 187 -22.16 -4.17 -13.81
CA GLY A 187 -23.20 -3.31 -13.21
C GLY A 187 -23.50 -3.67 -11.76
N LEU A 188 -22.46 -3.90 -10.95
CA LEU A 188 -22.58 -4.29 -9.53
C LEU A 188 -22.67 -3.08 -8.59
N PHE A 189 -21.85 -2.06 -8.84
CA PHE A 189 -21.81 -0.85 -8.03
C PHE A 189 -21.23 0.32 -8.84
N SER A 190 -21.40 1.53 -8.30
CA SER A 190 -20.76 2.75 -8.79
C SER A 190 -20.17 3.56 -7.64
N VAL A 191 -19.28 4.47 -8.00
CA VAL A 191 -18.68 5.48 -7.12
C VAL A 191 -18.84 6.84 -7.78
N HIS A 192 -19.24 7.84 -7.01
CA HIS A 192 -19.53 9.19 -7.50
C HIS A 192 -18.71 10.20 -6.71
N GLU A 193 -17.68 10.78 -7.35
CA GLU A 193 -16.79 11.75 -6.69
C GLU A 193 -17.56 12.99 -6.23
N GLU A 194 -18.50 13.47 -7.06
CA GLU A 194 -19.40 14.59 -6.76
C GLU A 194 -20.32 14.37 -5.55
N ALA A 195 -20.68 13.13 -5.27
CA ALA A 195 -21.55 12.79 -4.14
C ALA A 195 -20.77 12.43 -2.86
N GLY A 196 -19.49 12.06 -3.00
CA GLY A 196 -18.62 11.72 -1.89
C GLY A 196 -17.71 10.54 -2.23
N PRO A 197 -16.38 10.76 -2.36
CA PRO A 197 -15.47 9.68 -2.71
C PRO A 197 -15.40 8.64 -1.59
N GLY A 198 -15.35 7.36 -1.99
CA GLY A 198 -15.30 6.23 -1.05
C GLY A 198 -16.66 5.81 -0.48
N LEU A 199 -17.77 6.32 -1.02
CA LEU A 199 -19.12 5.87 -0.69
C LEU A 199 -19.68 5.03 -1.85
N ILE A 200 -20.00 3.77 -1.58
CA ILE A 200 -20.34 2.78 -2.61
C ILE A 200 -21.85 2.75 -2.86
N TYR A 201 -22.22 2.89 -4.14
CA TYR A 201 -23.61 2.80 -4.59
C TYR A 201 -23.87 1.41 -5.16
N TRP A 202 -24.49 0.55 -4.37
CA TRP A 202 -24.82 -0.81 -4.79
C TRP A 202 -25.98 -0.81 -5.80
N HIS A 203 -25.75 -1.42 -6.96
CA HIS A 203 -26.76 -1.60 -8.01
C HIS A 203 -27.52 -2.91 -7.82
N PRO A 204 -28.68 -3.15 -8.49
CA PRO A 204 -29.52 -4.31 -8.22
C PRO A 204 -28.80 -5.68 -8.22
N LYS A 205 -27.82 -5.88 -9.12
CA LYS A 205 -27.03 -7.12 -9.16
C LYS A 205 -26.07 -7.24 -7.96
N GLY A 206 -25.34 -6.18 -7.64
CA GLY A 206 -24.45 -6.15 -6.48
C GLY A 206 -25.23 -6.22 -5.16
N GLY A 207 -26.36 -5.54 -5.08
CA GLY A 207 -27.29 -5.61 -3.95
C GLY A 207 -27.84 -7.01 -3.74
N ARG A 208 -28.21 -7.74 -4.80
CA ARG A 208 -28.63 -9.15 -4.69
C ARG A 208 -27.51 -10.04 -4.14
N PHE A 209 -26.28 -9.88 -4.66
CA PHE A 209 -25.12 -10.62 -4.14
C PHE A 209 -24.89 -10.32 -2.65
N ARG A 210 -24.94 -9.05 -2.28
CA ARG A 210 -24.77 -8.60 -0.90
C ARG A 210 -25.85 -9.18 0.02
N VAL A 211 -27.12 -9.09 -0.35
CA VAL A 211 -28.25 -9.64 0.45
C VAL A 211 -28.06 -11.14 0.68
N GLU A 212 -27.65 -11.88 -0.35
CA GLU A 212 -27.48 -13.32 -0.20
C GLU A 212 -26.32 -13.67 0.73
N LEU A 213 -25.20 -12.95 0.62
CA LEU A 213 -24.08 -13.10 1.53
C LEU A 213 -24.46 -12.74 2.97
N GLU A 214 -25.20 -11.64 3.16
CA GLU A 214 -25.65 -11.21 4.49
C GLU A 214 -26.68 -12.17 5.10
N ASN A 215 -27.57 -12.77 4.31
CA ASN A 215 -28.53 -13.77 4.79
C ASN A 215 -27.80 -15.03 5.27
N TRP A 216 -26.90 -15.55 4.44
CA TRP A 216 -26.03 -16.67 4.83
C TRP A 216 -25.23 -16.35 6.09
N TRP A 217 -24.66 -15.15 6.18
CA TRP A 217 -23.95 -14.68 7.37
C TRP A 217 -24.84 -14.74 8.62
N ARG A 218 -26.07 -14.22 8.56
CA ARG A 218 -27.02 -14.23 9.70
C ARG A 218 -27.34 -15.66 10.11
N ASP A 219 -27.66 -16.52 9.15
CA ASP A 219 -27.98 -17.93 9.40
C ASP A 219 -26.83 -18.67 10.08
N GLU A 220 -25.60 -18.45 9.63
CA GLU A 220 -24.42 -19.06 10.24
C GLU A 220 -24.14 -18.51 11.64
N HIS A 221 -24.36 -17.22 11.88
CA HIS A 221 -24.19 -16.61 13.21
C HIS A 221 -25.20 -17.18 14.22
N TYR A 222 -26.47 -17.28 13.85
CA TYR A 222 -27.48 -17.91 14.71
C TYR A 222 -27.14 -19.38 15.03
N LYS A 223 -26.68 -20.16 14.05
CA LYS A 223 -26.23 -21.55 14.27
C LYS A 223 -25.05 -21.67 15.23
N ASN A 224 -24.22 -20.63 15.34
CA ASN A 224 -23.05 -20.59 16.22
C ASN A 224 -23.32 -19.80 17.51
N GLY A 225 -24.60 -19.58 17.87
CA GLY A 225 -25.00 -19.02 19.16
C GLY A 225 -24.76 -17.53 19.30
N TYR A 226 -24.74 -16.79 18.19
CA TYR A 226 -24.74 -15.32 18.21
C TYR A 226 -26.16 -14.78 18.14
N GLU A 227 -26.39 -13.69 18.87
CA GLU A 227 -27.58 -12.86 18.72
C GLU A 227 -27.25 -11.61 17.91
N ILE A 228 -28.22 -11.16 17.10
CA ILE A 228 -28.02 -10.05 16.17
C ILE A 228 -28.55 -8.74 16.77
N LEU A 229 -27.70 -7.72 16.82
CA LEU A 229 -28.01 -6.38 17.25
C LEU A 229 -28.19 -5.42 16.06
N PHE A 230 -28.81 -4.27 16.33
CA PHE A 230 -28.88 -3.13 15.41
C PHE A 230 -28.62 -1.85 16.18
N SER A 231 -27.52 -1.17 15.88
CA SER A 231 -27.13 0.06 16.57
C SER A 231 -27.25 1.32 15.69
N PRO A 232 -27.49 2.50 16.29
CA PRO A 232 -27.52 3.77 15.56
C PRO A 232 -26.22 4.07 14.78
N HIS A 233 -26.28 5.00 13.81
CA HIS A 233 -25.10 5.43 13.05
C HIS A 233 -24.39 6.66 13.63
N ILE A 234 -25.02 7.36 14.57
CA ILE A 234 -24.49 8.60 15.16
C ILE A 234 -24.55 8.52 16.69
N GLY A 235 -23.62 9.19 17.36
CA GLY A 235 -23.58 9.28 18.82
C GLY A 235 -22.93 10.58 19.29
N LYS A 236 -23.29 11.04 20.48
CA LYS A 236 -22.70 12.23 21.12
C LYS A 236 -21.21 12.06 21.37
N SER A 237 -20.46 13.16 21.40
CA SER A 237 -19.01 13.22 21.70
C SER A 237 -18.62 12.37 22.91
N TRP A 238 -19.39 12.47 24.01
CA TRP A 238 -19.20 11.71 25.24
C TRP A 238 -19.02 10.20 25.02
N LEU A 239 -19.74 9.59 24.07
CA LEU A 239 -19.68 8.15 23.80
C LEU A 239 -18.27 7.75 23.32
N TRP A 240 -17.70 8.61 22.48
CA TRP A 240 -16.40 8.42 21.83
C TRP A 240 -15.25 8.86 22.72
N GLU A 241 -15.46 9.85 23.58
CA GLU A 241 -14.52 10.23 24.65
C GLU A 241 -14.39 9.11 25.67
N THR A 242 -15.52 8.61 26.17
CA THR A 242 -15.56 7.55 27.19
C THR A 242 -14.90 6.26 26.70
N SER A 243 -15.09 5.94 25.42
CA SER A 243 -14.46 4.76 24.81
C SER A 243 -13.01 4.99 24.34
N GLY A 244 -12.49 6.22 24.46
CA GLY A 244 -11.11 6.59 24.06
C GLY A 244 -10.92 6.88 22.58
N HIS A 245 -11.92 6.65 21.74
CA HIS A 245 -11.83 6.82 20.28
C HIS A 245 -11.57 8.26 19.84
N LEU A 246 -12.11 9.26 20.54
CA LEU A 246 -11.77 10.66 20.23
C LEU A 246 -10.33 11.04 20.61
N GLY A 247 -9.66 10.25 21.46
CA GLY A 247 -8.23 10.42 21.72
C GLY A 247 -7.38 9.81 20.62
N PHE A 248 -7.63 8.54 20.26
CA PHE A 248 -6.74 7.75 19.39
C PHE A 248 -7.15 7.72 17.92
N TYR A 249 -8.42 7.95 17.62
CA TYR A 249 -9.00 7.70 16.30
C TYR A 249 -9.58 8.94 15.63
N LYS A 250 -9.49 10.11 16.28
CA LYS A 250 -10.09 11.37 15.80
C LYS A 250 -9.70 11.75 14.39
N GLU A 251 -8.45 11.54 13.99
CA GLU A 251 -7.97 11.85 12.64
C GLU A 251 -8.65 11.01 11.54
N ASN A 252 -9.14 9.82 11.91
CA ASN A 252 -9.85 8.88 11.03
C ASN A 252 -11.37 8.95 11.23
N MET A 253 -11.87 9.87 12.05
CA MET A 253 -13.30 10.13 12.21
C MET A 253 -13.72 11.27 11.30
N TYR A 254 -14.96 11.21 10.81
CA TYR A 254 -15.56 12.37 10.16
C TYR A 254 -15.73 13.51 11.17
N SER A 255 -15.67 14.75 10.67
CA SER A 255 -15.91 15.93 11.48
C SER A 255 -17.26 15.86 12.19
N PRO A 256 -17.36 16.38 13.43
CA PRO A 256 -18.61 16.38 14.15
C PRO A 256 -19.67 17.24 13.45
N MET A 257 -20.92 16.81 13.57
CA MET A 257 -22.08 17.64 13.32
C MET A 257 -22.47 18.30 14.65
N LYS A 258 -22.44 19.63 14.70
CA LYS A 258 -22.94 20.36 15.86
C LYS A 258 -24.46 20.39 15.82
N VAL A 259 -25.09 19.78 16.82
CA VAL A 259 -26.55 19.70 16.96
C VAL A 259 -26.88 20.26 18.35
N ASP A 260 -27.58 21.40 18.37
CA ASP A 260 -27.84 22.17 19.58
C ASP A 260 -26.53 22.56 20.31
N GLU A 261 -26.36 22.12 21.55
CA GLU A 261 -25.17 22.34 22.38
C GLU A 261 -24.16 21.20 22.31
N ASP A 262 -24.50 20.09 21.64
CA ASP A 262 -23.71 18.86 21.61
C ASP A 262 -23.05 18.61 20.23
N ASP A 263 -21.86 18.01 20.26
CA ASP A 263 -21.21 17.48 19.07
C ASP A 263 -21.62 16.02 18.86
N TYR A 264 -22.08 15.70 17.65
CA TYR A 264 -22.41 14.35 17.22
C TYR A 264 -21.40 13.86 16.18
N TYR A 265 -20.96 12.62 16.33
CA TYR A 265 -20.09 11.97 15.36
C TYR A 265 -20.81 10.78 14.74
N ILE A 266 -20.56 10.59 13.45
CA ILE A 266 -20.90 9.36 12.75
C ILE A 266 -19.94 8.24 13.18
N LYS A 267 -20.46 7.02 13.34
CA LYS A 267 -19.73 5.95 13.99
C LYS A 267 -18.55 5.45 13.15
N PRO A 268 -17.30 5.43 13.68
CA PRO A 268 -16.17 4.78 13.04
C PRO A 268 -16.09 3.27 13.34
N MET A 269 -16.88 2.80 14.32
CA MET A 269 -16.98 1.42 14.80
C MET A 269 -18.24 1.22 15.65
N ASN A 270 -18.63 -0.04 15.89
CA ASN A 270 -19.89 -0.37 16.58
C ASN A 270 -19.72 -0.58 18.10
N CYS A 271 -18.51 -0.91 18.58
CA CYS A 271 -18.23 -1.34 19.94
C CYS A 271 -18.92 -0.50 21.04
N PRO A 272 -18.84 0.86 21.02
CA PRO A 272 -19.44 1.67 22.07
C PRO A 272 -20.96 1.50 22.18
N PHE A 273 -21.67 1.27 21.07
CA PHE A 273 -23.11 1.05 21.11
C PHE A 273 -23.49 -0.31 21.68
N HIS A 274 -22.72 -1.36 21.37
CA HIS A 274 -22.94 -2.70 21.92
C HIS A 274 -22.75 -2.68 23.44
N ILE A 275 -21.76 -1.94 23.94
CA ILE A 275 -21.57 -1.71 25.38
C ILE A 275 -22.75 -0.94 26.00
N MET A 276 -23.33 0.04 25.29
CA MET A 276 -24.52 0.73 25.79
C MET A 276 -25.73 -0.19 25.89
N MET A 277 -25.88 -1.15 24.97
CA MET A 277 -26.91 -2.19 25.05
C MET A 277 -26.64 -3.15 26.21
N TYR A 278 -25.38 -3.55 26.42
CA TYR A 278 -25.00 -4.36 27.58
C TYR A 278 -25.38 -3.71 28.90
N LYS A 279 -25.15 -2.40 29.02
CA LYS A 279 -25.46 -1.64 30.24
C LYS A 279 -26.95 -1.44 30.50
N ASN A 280 -27.85 -1.78 29.57
CA ASN A 280 -29.28 -1.61 29.74
C ASN A 280 -29.85 -2.52 30.83
N ASP A 281 -29.30 -3.73 30.96
CA ASP A 281 -29.80 -4.77 31.85
C ASP A 281 -28.73 -5.24 32.85
N THR A 282 -29.17 -5.92 33.91
CA THR A 282 -28.27 -6.59 34.86
C THR A 282 -28.00 -8.01 34.38
N HIS A 283 -26.72 -8.38 34.27
CA HIS A 283 -26.29 -9.70 33.79
C HIS A 283 -25.71 -10.55 34.92
N SER A 284 -26.09 -11.82 34.97
CA SER A 284 -25.47 -12.84 35.81
C SER A 284 -24.25 -13.43 35.12
N TYR A 285 -23.28 -13.95 35.89
CA TYR A 285 -22.17 -14.73 35.33
C TYR A 285 -22.67 -15.96 34.54
N ARG A 286 -23.89 -16.43 34.83
CA ARG A 286 -24.54 -17.56 34.14
C ARG A 286 -25.05 -17.21 32.75
N ASP A 287 -25.24 -15.93 32.47
CA ASP A 287 -25.70 -15.45 31.17
C ASP A 287 -24.52 -15.31 30.19
N LEU A 288 -23.28 -15.40 30.70
CA LEU A 288 -22.05 -15.31 29.91
C LEU A 288 -21.63 -16.69 29.37
N PRO A 289 -21.13 -16.77 28.12
CA PRO A 289 -20.77 -15.66 27.25
C PRO A 289 -21.96 -15.10 26.44
N LEU A 290 -22.06 -13.78 26.35
CA LEU A 290 -22.97 -13.09 25.43
C LEU A 290 -22.25 -12.84 24.12
N ARG A 291 -22.68 -13.52 23.04
CA ARG A 291 -22.12 -13.36 21.70
C ARG A 291 -23.04 -12.49 20.87
N TRP A 292 -22.67 -11.24 20.65
CA TRP A 292 -23.49 -10.29 19.90
C TRP A 292 -22.83 -9.89 18.60
N ALA A 293 -23.56 -9.98 17.50
CA ALA A 293 -23.06 -9.61 16.18
C ALA A 293 -23.95 -8.55 15.51
N GLU A 294 -23.38 -7.74 14.65
CA GLU A 294 -24.08 -6.73 13.87
C GLU A 294 -23.44 -6.62 12.48
N LEU A 295 -24.26 -6.60 11.43
CA LEU A 295 -23.84 -6.08 10.13
C LEU A 295 -23.78 -4.54 10.21
N GLY A 296 -22.79 -4.05 10.94
CA GLY A 296 -22.71 -2.68 11.43
C GLY A 296 -22.07 -1.76 10.40
N THR A 297 -22.84 -0.79 9.90
CA THR A 297 -22.33 0.19 8.92
C THR A 297 -21.62 1.34 9.60
N VAL A 298 -20.34 1.48 9.32
CA VAL A 298 -19.41 2.43 9.92
C VAL A 298 -18.79 3.35 8.86
N TYR A 299 -18.24 4.47 9.32
CA TYR A 299 -17.69 5.50 8.47
C TYR A 299 -16.34 5.97 8.98
N ARG A 300 -15.30 5.88 8.15
CA ARG A 300 -13.93 6.27 8.45
C ARG A 300 -13.45 7.31 7.45
N TYR A 301 -12.87 8.39 7.96
CA TYR A 301 -12.32 9.47 7.16
C TYR A 301 -10.96 9.09 6.57
N GLU A 302 -10.98 8.23 5.56
CA GLU A 302 -9.80 7.88 4.78
C GLU A 302 -9.42 9.04 3.83
N ARG A 303 -8.12 9.31 3.68
CA ARG A 303 -7.65 10.34 2.72
C ARG A 303 -8.09 9.95 1.30
N SER A 304 -8.53 10.91 0.49
CA SER A 304 -9.05 10.63 -0.87
C SER A 304 -8.06 9.86 -1.74
N GLY A 305 -6.76 10.17 -1.63
CA GLY A 305 -5.69 9.52 -2.40
C GLY A 305 -5.43 8.05 -2.05
N VAL A 306 -5.99 7.52 -0.95
CA VAL A 306 -5.84 6.10 -0.57
C VAL A 306 -7.08 5.25 -0.87
N LEU A 307 -8.15 5.86 -1.38
CA LEU A 307 -9.38 5.14 -1.71
C LEU A 307 -9.19 4.24 -2.93
N HIS A 308 -9.74 3.03 -2.87
CA HIS A 308 -9.53 2.04 -3.91
C HIS A 308 -10.69 1.06 -4.06
N GLY A 309 -11.59 1.33 -5.01
CA GLY A 309 -12.71 0.44 -5.35
C GLY A 309 -13.52 0.05 -4.12
N LEU A 310 -13.73 -1.25 -3.92
CA LEU A 310 -14.33 -1.81 -2.69
C LEU A 310 -13.31 -2.15 -1.59
N MET A 311 -12.01 -2.09 -1.87
CA MET A 311 -10.96 -2.53 -0.93
C MET A 311 -10.67 -1.50 0.15
N ARG A 312 -10.76 -0.21 -0.17
CA ARG A 312 -10.56 0.89 0.77
C ARG A 312 -11.56 2.00 0.49
N VAL A 313 -12.53 2.14 1.39
CA VAL A 313 -13.71 2.98 1.26
C VAL A 313 -13.91 3.77 2.55
N ARG A 314 -14.74 4.82 2.50
CA ARG A 314 -15.08 5.61 3.68
C ARG A 314 -16.32 5.11 4.40
N GLY A 315 -17.26 4.50 3.69
CA GLY A 315 -18.46 3.89 4.27
C GLY A 315 -18.49 2.40 3.95
N PHE A 316 -18.61 1.55 4.97
CA PHE A 316 -18.65 0.11 4.80
C PHE A 316 -19.41 -0.57 5.94
N THR A 317 -19.89 -1.78 5.67
CA THR A 317 -20.59 -2.62 6.64
C THR A 317 -19.65 -3.75 7.05
N GLN A 318 -19.36 -3.83 8.34
CA GLN A 318 -18.57 -4.91 8.91
C GLN A 318 -19.49 -6.03 9.38
N ASP A 319 -19.04 -7.27 9.22
CA ASP A 319 -19.48 -8.42 9.97
C ASP A 319 -18.92 -8.36 11.40
N ASP A 320 -19.36 -7.36 12.17
CA ASP A 320 -18.79 -7.05 13.47
C ASP A 320 -19.43 -7.91 14.56
N ALA A 321 -18.64 -8.28 15.57
CA ALA A 321 -19.15 -9.00 16.73
C ALA A 321 -18.36 -8.65 18.00
N HIS A 322 -19.08 -8.53 19.11
CA HIS A 322 -18.53 -8.31 20.44
C HIS A 322 -19.02 -9.42 21.37
N ILE A 323 -18.06 -10.17 21.89
CA ILE A 323 -18.31 -11.23 22.86
C ILE A 323 -17.99 -10.71 24.25
N ILE A 324 -18.97 -10.78 25.14
CA ILE A 324 -18.81 -10.40 26.55
C ILE A 324 -18.76 -11.71 27.32
N CYS A 325 -17.63 -11.98 27.96
CA CYS A 325 -17.36 -13.23 28.66
C CYS A 325 -16.56 -12.98 29.94
N THR A 326 -16.47 -14.01 30.80
CA THR A 326 -15.58 -13.94 31.97
C THR A 326 -14.12 -14.15 31.56
N PRO A 327 -13.13 -13.72 32.37
CA PRO A 327 -11.72 -13.94 32.08
C PRO A 327 -11.35 -15.41 31.81
N GLU A 328 -12.02 -16.34 32.48
CA GLU A 328 -11.78 -17.78 32.35
C GLU A 328 -12.33 -18.35 31.02
N GLN A 329 -13.28 -17.66 30.39
CA GLN A 329 -13.91 -18.07 29.13
C GLN A 329 -13.15 -17.55 27.88
N VAL A 330 -12.19 -16.64 28.06
CA VAL A 330 -11.55 -15.93 26.94
C VAL A 330 -10.88 -16.88 25.95
N GLU A 331 -10.11 -17.86 26.43
CA GLU A 331 -9.40 -18.82 25.56
C GLU A 331 -10.38 -19.69 24.77
N ASP A 332 -11.43 -20.20 25.42
CA ASP A 332 -12.47 -21.00 24.78
C ASP A 332 -13.23 -20.20 23.71
N GLU A 333 -13.57 -18.94 24.00
CA GLU A 333 -14.24 -18.07 23.03
C GLU A 333 -13.34 -17.68 21.85
N ILE A 334 -12.04 -17.46 22.06
CA ILE A 334 -11.07 -17.24 20.98
C ILE A 334 -10.99 -18.47 20.07
N ALA A 335 -10.91 -19.67 20.66
CA ALA A 335 -10.86 -20.92 19.90
C ALA A 335 -12.14 -21.12 19.07
N GLU A 336 -13.31 -20.83 19.63
CA GLU A 336 -14.59 -20.91 18.94
C GLU A 336 -14.71 -19.88 17.81
N VAL A 337 -14.29 -18.63 18.02
CA VAL A 337 -14.25 -17.60 16.97
C VAL A 337 -13.32 -18.01 15.84
N LEU A 338 -12.15 -18.56 16.15
CA LEU A 338 -11.19 -19.02 15.14
C LEU A 338 -11.76 -20.21 14.34
N ARG A 339 -12.32 -21.22 15.02
CA ARG A 339 -13.00 -22.35 14.37
C ARG A 339 -14.09 -21.86 13.42
N PHE A 340 -14.93 -20.94 13.88
CA PHE A 340 -16.05 -20.42 13.08
C PHE A 340 -15.56 -19.60 11.88
N SER A 341 -14.61 -18.68 12.08
CA SER A 341 -14.01 -17.85 11.02
C SER A 341 -13.35 -18.71 9.94
N LEU A 342 -12.61 -19.75 10.33
CA LEU A 342 -11.98 -20.70 9.40
C LEU A 342 -13.03 -21.50 8.60
N SER A 343 -14.15 -21.88 9.23
CA SER A 343 -15.27 -22.54 8.55
C SER A 343 -15.91 -21.64 7.49
N MET A 344 -16.12 -20.36 7.82
CA MET A 344 -16.64 -19.37 6.86
C MET A 344 -15.68 -19.18 5.68
N TRP A 345 -14.38 -19.04 5.95
CA TRP A 345 -13.37 -18.89 4.89
C TRP A 345 -13.29 -20.11 3.98
N LYS A 346 -13.34 -21.31 4.55
CA LYS A 346 -13.39 -22.56 3.79
C LYS A 346 -14.62 -22.63 2.89
N THR A 347 -15.78 -22.20 3.39
CA THR A 347 -17.04 -22.17 2.64
C THR A 347 -16.98 -21.19 1.46
N LEU A 348 -16.33 -20.05 1.65
CA LEU A 348 -16.08 -19.05 0.60
C LEU A 348 -14.94 -19.43 -0.35
N GLY A 349 -14.29 -20.59 -0.14
CA GLY A 349 -13.27 -21.13 -1.01
C GLY A 349 -11.85 -20.60 -0.78
N PHE A 350 -11.60 -19.88 0.32
CA PHE A 350 -10.25 -19.43 0.69
C PHE A 350 -9.42 -20.61 1.23
N LYS A 351 -8.29 -20.90 0.58
CA LYS A 351 -7.42 -22.04 0.89
C LYS A 351 -6.10 -21.65 1.55
N GLU A 352 -5.58 -20.47 1.21
CA GLU A 352 -4.28 -20.00 1.67
C GLU A 352 -4.50 -18.96 2.77
N ILE A 353 -4.15 -19.33 4.00
CA ILE A 353 -4.37 -18.53 5.19
C ILE A 353 -3.02 -18.16 5.78
N LYS A 354 -2.84 -16.88 6.08
CA LYS A 354 -1.71 -16.38 6.86
C LYS A 354 -2.26 -15.74 8.11
N ALA A 355 -1.85 -16.24 9.27
CA ALA A 355 -2.19 -15.67 10.56
C ALA A 355 -1.04 -14.77 11.03
N TYR A 356 -1.40 -13.63 11.62
CA TYR A 356 -0.47 -12.70 12.23
C TYR A 356 -1.02 -12.32 13.60
N LEU A 357 -0.15 -12.32 14.62
CA LEU A 357 -0.47 -11.86 15.96
C LEU A 357 0.09 -10.46 16.14
N ALA A 358 -0.78 -9.46 16.28
CA ALA A 358 -0.38 -8.10 16.59
C ALA A 358 -0.11 -7.96 18.09
N THR A 359 1.05 -7.41 18.45
CA THR A 359 1.48 -7.21 19.85
C THR A 359 1.36 -5.74 20.27
N LYS A 360 1.67 -5.46 21.54
CA LYS A 360 1.57 -4.13 22.16
C LYS A 360 2.33 -3.05 21.35
N PRO A 361 1.65 -2.01 20.83
CA PRO A 361 2.29 -0.90 20.12
C PRO A 361 2.88 0.15 21.08
N GLU A 362 3.76 1.02 20.59
CA GLU A 362 4.44 2.08 21.38
C GLU A 362 3.44 3.05 22.05
N GLY A 363 2.31 3.34 21.40
CA GLY A 363 1.23 4.21 21.91
C GLY A 363 0.11 3.50 22.67
N SER A 364 0.33 2.28 23.18
CA SER A 364 -0.69 1.49 23.89
C SER A 364 -1.19 2.14 25.20
N VAL A 365 -2.43 1.85 25.58
CA VAL A 365 -3.03 2.24 26.88
C VAL A 365 -3.37 1.04 27.76
N GLY A 366 -3.55 1.29 29.05
CA GLY A 366 -3.89 0.27 30.04
C GLY A 366 -2.67 -0.36 30.72
N GLU A 367 -2.93 -1.16 31.75
CA GLU A 367 -1.90 -1.81 32.55
C GLU A 367 -1.16 -2.87 31.73
N THR A 368 0.17 -2.96 31.92
CA THR A 368 1.00 -3.98 31.24
C THR A 368 0.52 -5.40 31.53
N SER A 369 0.07 -5.68 32.76
CA SER A 369 -0.51 -6.99 33.15
C SER A 369 -1.67 -7.43 32.27
N ARG A 370 -2.54 -6.49 31.85
CA ARG A 370 -3.67 -6.79 30.95
C ARG A 370 -3.21 -7.08 29.52
N TRP A 371 -2.16 -6.40 29.07
CA TRP A 371 -1.53 -6.70 27.78
C TRP A 371 -0.87 -8.08 27.78
N ASP A 372 -0.19 -8.44 28.87
CA ASP A 372 0.47 -9.73 29.01
C ASP A 372 -0.56 -10.86 29.03
N GLN A 373 -1.65 -10.70 29.79
CA GLN A 373 -2.78 -11.64 29.79
C GLN A 373 -3.38 -11.80 28.39
N ALA A 374 -3.68 -10.70 27.70
CA ALA A 374 -4.25 -10.75 26.35
C ALA A 374 -3.32 -11.42 25.35
N LEU A 375 -2.01 -11.17 25.44
CA LEU A 375 -1.02 -11.79 24.57
C LEU A 375 -0.92 -13.30 24.81
N GLU A 376 -0.98 -13.73 26.07
CA GLU A 376 -0.92 -15.16 26.41
C GLU A 376 -2.18 -15.90 25.95
N SER A 377 -3.37 -15.33 26.15
CA SER A 377 -4.62 -15.94 25.66
C SER A 377 -4.74 -16.02 24.13
N LEU A 378 -3.90 -15.29 23.38
CA LEU A 378 -3.88 -15.30 21.92
C LEU A 378 -2.82 -16.25 21.32
N ARG A 379 -1.92 -16.80 22.15
CA ARG A 379 -0.91 -17.78 21.72
C ARG A 379 -1.49 -19.17 21.66
#